data_AF-A0A5S3RJM7-F1
#
_entry.id   AF-A0A5S3RJM7-F1
#
_cell.length_a   1.000
_cell.length_b   1.000
_cell.length_c   1.000
_cell.angle_alpha   90.00
_cell.angle_beta   90.00
_cell.angle_gamma   90.00
#
_symmetry.space_group_name_H-M   'P 1'
#
loop_
_entity.id
_entity.type
_entity.pdbx_description
1 polymer ?
#
loop_
_entity_poly.entity_id
_entity_poly.type
_entity_poly.pdbx_seq_one_letter_code
_entity_poly.pdbx_strand_id
1 'polypeptide(L)'
;KNTDFIKPGIAAWSWGLLKDDFTTFPVQKQFIEYAADMHWQYVLIDADWDQKIGWDKIQQLATYAKQKNVDLWVWYNSSGAWNNTVYSPKSALLTHADRIKHFAKLQAMGIKGIKVDFFPGDGSSVMAYYEAILQDAAAHQLMVNFHGTTLPRGLQRTYPNLMTSEAVKGFEMISFFQAFADKEAQHAATLVFTRNVFDPMDFTPMVLGDIPTIERKTNNAFQLALPILFTSGVQHLVTTPEQMAKVSAPVKTYLQSLPTVWDETRLLQGSPGEHVVMARRRGCNWYIAGINAEDNTITLDIDLSFSHFSSAQLLSAGK
;
A
#
# COMPACT_ATOMS: atom_id res chain seq x y z
N LYS A 1 -18.19 -15.36 -5.44
CA LYS A 1 -19.31 -15.55 -4.48
C LYS A 1 -18.80 -15.67 -3.04
N ASN A 2 -17.88 -16.60 -2.73
CA ASN A 2 -17.11 -16.50 -1.49
C ASN A 2 -16.20 -15.26 -1.56
N THR A 3 -16.22 -14.42 -0.52
CA THR A 3 -15.35 -13.24 -0.34
C THR A 3 -14.65 -13.25 1.03
N ASP A 4 -14.76 -14.33 1.80
CA ASP A 4 -14.29 -14.39 3.19
C ASP A 4 -12.77 -14.33 3.30
N PHE A 5 -12.06 -14.74 2.26
CA PHE A 5 -10.60 -14.65 2.15
C PHE A 5 -10.10 -13.21 1.93
N ILE A 6 -10.98 -12.30 1.51
CA ILE A 6 -10.63 -10.92 1.18
C ILE A 6 -10.55 -10.13 2.48
N LYS A 7 -9.33 -9.80 2.87
CA LYS A 7 -9.00 -9.15 4.14
C LYS A 7 -8.18 -7.89 3.86
N PRO A 8 -8.82 -6.70 3.92
CA PRO A 8 -8.11 -5.43 3.92
C PRO A 8 -7.14 -5.31 5.10
N GLY A 9 -6.00 -4.67 4.91
CA GLY A 9 -4.94 -4.67 5.93
C GLY A 9 -3.79 -3.71 5.65
N ILE A 10 -2.83 -3.70 6.57
CA ILE A 10 -1.56 -2.98 6.43
C ILE A 10 -0.45 -3.98 6.12
N ALA A 11 0.40 -3.64 5.16
CA ALA A 11 1.58 -4.41 4.79
C ALA A 11 2.87 -3.65 5.15
N ALA A 12 3.75 -4.25 5.95
CA ALA A 12 5.12 -3.73 6.05
C ALA A 12 5.87 -4.05 4.73
N TRP A 13 6.64 -3.08 4.21
CA TRP A 13 7.28 -3.22 2.90
C TRP A 13 8.73 -2.74 2.92
N SER A 14 9.67 -3.66 2.75
CA SER A 14 11.11 -3.38 2.87
C SER A 14 11.67 -2.60 1.68
N TRP A 15 11.21 -2.90 0.47
CA TRP A 15 11.78 -2.39 -0.77
C TRP A 15 11.65 -0.87 -0.88
N GLY A 16 10.57 -0.27 -0.38
CA GLY A 16 10.30 1.17 -0.50
C GLY A 16 11.48 2.06 -0.07
N LEU A 17 12.23 1.66 0.97
CA LEU A 17 13.47 2.34 1.40
C LEU A 17 14.73 1.52 1.14
N LEU A 18 14.69 0.20 1.29
CA LEU A 18 15.90 -0.64 1.28
C LEU A 18 16.30 -1.15 -0.12
N LYS A 19 15.37 -1.16 -1.09
CA LYS A 19 15.60 -1.57 -2.48
C LYS A 19 16.03 -3.05 -2.65
N ASP A 20 16.47 -3.38 -3.87
CA ASP A 20 16.57 -4.74 -4.42
C ASP A 20 17.50 -5.70 -3.65
N ASP A 21 18.56 -5.18 -3.03
CA ASP A 21 19.55 -5.97 -2.27
C ASP A 21 18.98 -6.53 -0.95
N PHE A 22 17.82 -6.03 -0.54
CA PHE A 22 17.17 -6.38 0.73
C PHE A 22 15.97 -7.33 0.55
N THR A 23 15.71 -7.82 -0.66
CA THR A 23 14.86 -9.02 -0.88
C THR A 23 15.63 -10.29 -0.46
N THR A 24 15.94 -10.41 0.83
CA THR A 24 16.71 -11.52 1.41
C THR A 24 16.00 -12.09 2.64
N PHE A 25 16.16 -13.41 2.87
CA PHE A 25 15.49 -14.12 3.96
C PHE A 25 15.64 -13.45 5.35
N PRO A 26 16.83 -12.97 5.77
CA PRO A 26 16.98 -12.34 7.09
C PRO A 26 16.17 -11.05 7.22
N VAL A 27 16.18 -10.19 6.19
CA VAL A 27 15.43 -8.92 6.17
C VAL A 27 13.93 -9.19 6.20
N GLN A 28 13.44 -10.10 5.37
CA GLN A 28 12.01 -10.43 5.35
C GLN A 28 11.55 -11.04 6.68
N LYS A 29 12.40 -11.83 7.35
CA LYS A 29 12.14 -12.30 8.72
C LYS A 29 12.09 -11.17 9.76
N GLN A 30 12.93 -10.15 9.63
CA GLN A 30 12.88 -8.95 10.47
C GLN A 30 11.60 -8.13 10.24
N PHE A 31 11.17 -7.98 8.98
CA PHE A 31 9.91 -7.31 8.63
C PHE A 31 8.67 -8.07 9.12
N ILE A 32 8.72 -9.40 9.22
CA ILE A 32 7.68 -10.22 9.87
C ILE A 32 7.58 -9.94 11.38
N GLU A 33 8.70 -9.90 12.11
CA GLU A 33 8.69 -9.53 13.54
C GLU A 33 8.14 -8.11 13.75
N TYR A 34 8.54 -7.20 12.87
CA TYR A 34 8.11 -5.81 12.90
C TYR A 34 6.61 -5.66 12.62
N ALA A 35 6.07 -6.32 11.59
CA ALA A 35 4.64 -6.34 11.31
C ALA A 35 3.85 -6.91 12.50
N ALA A 36 4.35 -7.96 13.16
CA ALA A 36 3.73 -8.54 14.34
C ALA A 36 3.69 -7.58 15.54
N ASP A 37 4.80 -6.88 15.84
CA ASP A 37 4.86 -5.83 16.88
C ASP A 37 3.95 -4.64 16.56
N MET A 38 3.73 -4.34 15.29
CA MET A 38 2.80 -3.30 14.83
C MET A 38 1.35 -3.78 14.67
N HIS A 39 1.05 -5.05 14.95
CA HIS A 39 -0.25 -5.69 14.68
C HIS A 39 -0.72 -5.55 13.21
N TRP A 40 0.21 -5.36 12.27
CA TRP A 40 -0.05 -5.25 10.85
C TRP A 40 -0.22 -6.63 10.23
N GLN A 41 -1.17 -6.75 9.30
CA GLN A 41 -1.62 -8.05 8.81
C GLN A 41 -0.61 -8.69 7.86
N TYR A 42 0.17 -7.88 7.14
CA TYR A 42 0.93 -8.34 5.98
C TYR A 42 2.41 -7.94 6.00
N VAL A 43 3.22 -8.71 5.27
CA VAL A 43 4.52 -8.29 4.73
C VAL A 43 4.53 -8.54 3.23
N LEU A 44 4.94 -7.55 2.45
CA LEU A 44 5.19 -7.69 1.01
C LEU A 44 6.66 -8.00 0.75
N ILE A 45 6.93 -9.19 0.22
CA ILE A 45 8.24 -9.57 -0.32
C ILE A 45 8.26 -9.18 -1.80
N ASP A 46 9.08 -8.18 -2.13
CA ASP A 46 9.09 -7.56 -3.48
C ASP A 46 9.96 -8.35 -4.50
N ALA A 47 10.35 -7.71 -5.60
CA ALA A 47 11.01 -8.30 -6.76
C ALA A 47 12.20 -9.25 -6.45
N ASP A 48 12.33 -10.26 -7.33
CA ASP A 48 13.34 -11.33 -7.34
C ASP A 48 13.28 -12.33 -6.18
N TRP A 49 12.22 -12.34 -5.38
CA TRP A 49 12.07 -13.25 -4.24
C TRP A 49 12.26 -14.73 -4.62
N ASP A 50 11.86 -15.14 -5.83
CA ASP A 50 11.94 -16.53 -6.28
C ASP A 50 13.37 -16.96 -6.64
N GLN A 51 14.25 -16.00 -6.93
CA GLN A 51 15.67 -16.22 -7.22
C GLN A 51 16.57 -15.92 -6.00
N LYS A 52 16.35 -14.79 -5.31
CA LYS A 52 17.17 -14.34 -4.16
C LYS A 52 16.85 -15.10 -2.87
N ILE A 53 15.59 -15.49 -2.65
CA ILE A 53 15.15 -16.25 -1.47
C ILE A 53 14.86 -17.71 -1.85
N GLY A 54 14.08 -17.94 -2.90
CA GLY A 54 13.72 -19.26 -3.38
C GLY A 54 12.51 -19.86 -2.66
N TRP A 55 11.72 -20.65 -3.40
CA TRP A 55 10.43 -21.18 -2.96
C TRP A 55 10.45 -21.87 -1.59
N ASP A 56 11.44 -22.71 -1.31
CA ASP A 56 11.51 -23.48 -0.06
C ASP A 56 11.72 -22.57 1.17
N LYS A 57 12.50 -21.49 1.00
CA LYS A 57 12.72 -20.48 2.05
C LYS A 57 11.53 -19.53 2.18
N ILE A 58 10.78 -19.25 1.10
CA ILE A 58 9.50 -18.52 1.20
C ILE A 58 8.47 -19.36 1.94
N GLN A 59 8.42 -20.67 1.74
CA GLN A 59 7.56 -21.56 2.53
C GLN A 59 7.95 -21.51 4.03
N GLN A 60 9.24 -21.44 4.35
CA GLN A 60 9.69 -21.23 5.74
C GLN A 60 9.26 -19.86 6.29
N LEU A 61 9.41 -18.78 5.52
CA LEU A 61 8.93 -17.43 5.91
C LEU A 61 7.40 -17.41 6.11
N ALA A 62 6.62 -18.03 5.24
CA ALA A 62 5.16 -18.10 5.36
C ALA A 62 4.73 -18.88 6.61
N THR A 63 5.38 -20.01 6.90
CA THR A 63 5.17 -20.77 8.15
C THR A 63 5.51 -19.94 9.38
N TYR A 64 6.62 -19.19 9.33
CA TYR A 64 7.07 -18.32 10.42
C TYR A 64 6.15 -17.11 10.65
N ALA A 65 5.74 -16.43 9.57
CA ALA A 65 4.79 -15.32 9.62
C ALA A 65 3.47 -15.75 10.24
N LYS A 66 2.96 -16.94 9.85
CA LYS A 66 1.72 -17.50 10.42
C LYS A 66 1.81 -17.75 11.93
N GLN A 67 2.97 -18.15 12.46
CA GLN A 67 3.21 -18.28 13.91
C GLN A 67 3.15 -16.92 14.64
N LYS A 68 3.33 -15.81 13.91
CA LYS A 68 3.30 -14.43 14.38
C LYS A 68 1.98 -13.72 14.07
N ASN A 69 0.98 -14.43 13.53
CA ASN A 69 -0.28 -13.87 13.03
C ASN A 69 -0.08 -12.79 11.95
N VAL A 70 0.96 -12.96 11.12
CA VAL A 70 1.27 -12.15 9.95
C VAL A 70 1.15 -13.04 8.71
N ASP A 71 0.56 -12.51 7.65
CA ASP A 71 0.41 -13.18 6.36
C ASP A 71 1.37 -12.58 5.31
N LEU A 72 1.74 -13.33 4.28
CA LEU A 72 2.68 -12.86 3.25
C LEU A 72 2.01 -12.53 1.93
N TRP A 73 2.57 -11.51 1.28
CA TRP A 73 2.36 -11.13 -0.11
C TRP A 73 3.67 -11.27 -0.89
N VAL A 74 3.58 -11.58 -2.18
CA VAL A 74 4.77 -11.71 -3.05
C VAL A 74 4.59 -10.95 -4.36
N TRP A 75 5.68 -10.39 -4.89
CA TRP A 75 5.67 -9.65 -6.15
C TRP A 75 5.73 -10.57 -7.39
N TYR A 76 5.21 -10.12 -8.52
CA TYR A 76 5.23 -10.82 -9.80
C TYR A 76 5.37 -9.82 -10.96
N ASN A 77 6.14 -10.19 -11.96
CA ASN A 77 6.24 -9.42 -13.18
C ASN A 77 5.16 -9.89 -14.17
N SER A 78 4.24 -9.01 -14.59
CA SER A 78 3.22 -9.36 -15.59
C SER A 78 3.82 -9.64 -16.97
N SER A 79 5.06 -9.19 -17.19
CA SER A 79 5.72 -9.12 -18.49
C SER A 79 6.11 -10.47 -19.08
N GLY A 80 5.92 -10.59 -20.39
CA GLY A 80 6.54 -11.62 -21.22
C GLY A 80 7.68 -11.05 -22.08
N ALA A 81 7.76 -11.51 -23.33
CA ALA A 81 8.76 -11.07 -24.32
C ALA A 81 8.55 -9.65 -24.86
N TRP A 82 7.48 -8.95 -24.47
CA TRP A 82 7.11 -7.63 -24.99
C TRP A 82 7.81 -6.44 -24.30
N ASN A 83 8.58 -6.67 -23.24
CA ASN A 83 9.41 -5.62 -22.64
C ASN A 83 10.72 -6.17 -22.04
N ASN A 84 11.63 -5.24 -21.73
CA ASN A 84 12.99 -5.52 -21.27
C ASN A 84 13.14 -5.49 -19.74
N THR A 85 12.05 -5.57 -18.98
CA THR A 85 12.14 -5.68 -17.50
C THR A 85 12.87 -6.96 -17.11
N VAL A 86 13.77 -6.89 -16.13
CA VAL A 86 14.63 -8.02 -15.74
C VAL A 86 14.15 -8.77 -14.49
N TYR A 87 13.31 -8.12 -13.69
CA TYR A 87 12.87 -8.61 -12.38
C TYR A 87 12.00 -9.88 -12.46
N SER A 88 12.20 -10.77 -11.49
CA SER A 88 11.60 -12.10 -11.39
C SER A 88 10.54 -12.19 -10.28
N PRO A 89 9.50 -13.05 -10.37
CA PRO A 89 9.17 -13.99 -11.45
C PRO A 89 8.64 -13.32 -12.72
N LYS A 90 9.34 -13.49 -13.85
CA LYS A 90 8.92 -13.02 -15.20
C LYS A 90 8.27 -14.13 -16.01
N SER A 91 7.33 -13.77 -16.88
CA SER A 91 6.54 -14.68 -17.71
C SER A 91 5.71 -15.72 -16.94
N ALA A 92 5.60 -15.60 -15.61
CA ALA A 92 4.96 -16.61 -14.76
C ALA A 92 3.41 -16.55 -14.75
N LEU A 93 2.82 -15.47 -15.28
CA LEU A 93 1.37 -15.23 -15.24
C LEU A 93 0.72 -15.14 -16.64
N LEU A 94 1.47 -15.37 -17.71
CA LEU A 94 1.02 -15.08 -19.08
C LEU A 94 -0.21 -15.91 -19.49
N THR A 95 -0.15 -17.22 -19.30
CA THR A 95 -1.25 -18.12 -19.66
C THR A 95 -2.07 -18.49 -18.42
N HIS A 96 -3.31 -18.93 -18.65
CA HIS A 96 -4.14 -19.50 -17.58
C HIS A 96 -3.43 -20.69 -16.91
N ALA A 97 -2.81 -21.59 -17.68
CA ALA A 97 -2.10 -22.74 -17.11
C ALA A 97 -0.94 -22.33 -16.17
N ASP A 98 -0.18 -21.30 -16.53
CA ASP A 98 0.90 -20.78 -15.69
C ASP A 98 0.36 -20.13 -14.41
N ARG A 99 -0.69 -19.30 -14.53
CA ARG A 99 -1.36 -18.68 -13.38
C ARG A 99 -1.90 -19.72 -12.41
N ILE A 100 -2.66 -20.71 -12.88
CA ILE A 100 -3.22 -21.77 -12.03
C ILE A 100 -2.09 -22.54 -11.31
N LYS A 101 -1.02 -22.90 -12.03
CA LYS A 101 0.16 -23.57 -11.44
C LYS A 101 0.83 -22.73 -10.34
N HIS A 102 1.05 -21.43 -10.58
CA HIS A 102 1.67 -20.55 -9.59
C HIS A 102 0.73 -20.26 -8.42
N PHE A 103 -0.54 -19.93 -8.68
CA PHE A 103 -1.52 -19.58 -7.66
C PHE A 103 -1.87 -20.76 -6.74
N ALA A 104 -2.00 -21.98 -7.28
CA ALA A 104 -2.15 -23.18 -6.46
C ALA A 104 -0.96 -23.40 -5.51
N LYS A 105 0.28 -23.15 -5.98
CA LYS A 105 1.48 -23.24 -5.14
C LYS A 105 1.48 -22.18 -4.03
N LEU A 106 1.16 -20.93 -4.36
CA LEU A 106 1.04 -19.83 -3.39
C LEU A 106 -0.04 -20.10 -2.33
N GLN A 107 -1.22 -20.58 -2.76
CA GLN A 107 -2.33 -20.95 -1.88
C GLN A 107 -1.93 -22.07 -0.91
N ALA A 108 -1.27 -23.12 -1.41
CA ALA A 108 -0.77 -24.22 -0.58
C ALA A 108 0.27 -23.75 0.46
N MET A 109 1.09 -22.76 0.12
CA MET A 109 2.06 -22.14 1.03
C MET A 109 1.40 -21.20 2.07
N GLY A 110 0.15 -20.80 1.85
CA GLY A 110 -0.60 -19.88 2.72
C GLY A 110 -0.44 -18.39 2.38
N ILE A 111 0.21 -18.05 1.26
CA ILE A 111 0.34 -16.67 0.75
C ILE A 111 -1.06 -16.08 0.51
N LYS A 112 -1.25 -14.80 0.82
CA LYS A 112 -2.58 -14.13 0.77
C LYS A 112 -2.78 -13.22 -0.42
N GLY A 113 -1.72 -12.75 -1.05
CA GLY A 113 -1.85 -11.95 -2.24
C GLY A 113 -0.58 -11.78 -3.05
N ILE A 114 -0.78 -11.14 -4.20
CA ILE A 114 0.25 -10.86 -5.19
C ILE A 114 0.26 -9.36 -5.54
N LYS A 115 1.45 -8.78 -5.65
CA LYS A 115 1.66 -7.48 -6.31
C LYS A 115 2.14 -7.78 -7.73
N VAL A 116 1.40 -7.41 -8.76
CA VAL A 116 1.70 -7.74 -10.16
C VAL A 116 2.02 -6.47 -10.94
N ASP A 117 3.12 -6.47 -11.70
CA ASP A 117 3.77 -5.23 -12.16
C ASP A 117 4.04 -5.16 -13.68
N PHE A 118 4.41 -3.98 -14.18
CA PHE A 118 4.93 -3.73 -15.54
C PHE A 118 4.00 -4.12 -16.71
N PHE A 119 2.71 -3.79 -16.61
CA PHE A 119 1.76 -4.06 -17.68
C PHE A 119 2.03 -3.20 -18.93
N PRO A 120 1.77 -3.71 -20.15
CA PRO A 120 2.06 -3.00 -21.41
C PRO A 120 1.03 -1.92 -21.80
N GLY A 121 0.16 -1.48 -20.88
CA GLY A 121 -0.79 -0.37 -21.08
C GLY A 121 -2.27 -0.77 -21.18
N ASP A 122 -3.04 0.04 -21.92
CA ASP A 122 -4.51 0.12 -21.80
C ASP A 122 -5.29 -0.62 -22.91
N GLY A 123 -4.61 -1.40 -23.75
CA GLY A 123 -5.25 -2.15 -24.84
C GLY A 123 -6.28 -3.19 -24.35
N SER A 124 -7.29 -3.49 -25.16
CA SER A 124 -8.36 -4.44 -24.80
C SER A 124 -7.86 -5.84 -24.43
N SER A 125 -6.79 -6.31 -25.07
CA SER A 125 -6.09 -7.55 -24.71
C SER A 125 -5.45 -7.50 -23.32
N VAL A 126 -4.96 -6.33 -22.91
CA VAL A 126 -4.40 -6.12 -21.56
C VAL A 126 -5.52 -6.01 -20.52
N MET A 127 -6.66 -5.38 -20.86
CA MET A 127 -7.84 -5.36 -19.98
C MET A 127 -8.32 -6.79 -19.67
N ALA A 128 -8.45 -7.62 -20.71
CA ALA A 128 -8.75 -9.04 -20.56
C ALA A 128 -7.68 -9.79 -19.72
N TYR A 129 -6.41 -9.39 -19.78
CA TYR A 129 -5.33 -9.97 -18.98
C TYR A 129 -5.45 -9.61 -17.49
N TYR A 130 -5.75 -8.35 -17.14
CA TYR A 130 -6.05 -7.96 -15.75
C TYR A 130 -7.23 -8.77 -15.20
N GLU A 131 -8.34 -8.84 -15.94
CA GLU A 131 -9.51 -9.61 -15.52
C GLU A 131 -9.21 -11.11 -15.34
N ALA A 132 -8.44 -11.71 -16.25
CA ALA A 132 -8.03 -13.11 -16.15
C ALA A 132 -7.10 -13.37 -14.95
N ILE A 133 -6.20 -12.44 -14.60
CA ILE A 133 -5.42 -12.52 -13.36
C ILE A 133 -6.34 -12.46 -12.14
N LEU A 134 -7.27 -11.51 -12.10
CA LEU A 134 -8.20 -11.34 -10.97
C LEU A 134 -9.09 -12.57 -10.75
N GLN A 135 -9.63 -13.15 -11.83
CA GLN A 135 -10.45 -14.36 -11.80
C GLN A 135 -9.66 -15.59 -11.32
N ASP A 136 -8.49 -15.84 -11.91
CA ASP A 136 -7.65 -17.00 -11.55
C ASP A 136 -7.11 -16.86 -10.11
N ALA A 137 -6.77 -15.65 -9.67
CA ALA A 137 -6.35 -15.35 -8.31
C ALA A 137 -7.50 -15.55 -7.30
N ALA A 138 -8.72 -15.09 -7.62
CA ALA A 138 -9.90 -15.27 -6.77
C ALA A 138 -10.26 -16.76 -6.58
N ALA A 139 -10.08 -17.59 -7.62
CA ALA A 139 -10.27 -19.03 -7.54
C ALA A 139 -9.31 -19.71 -6.54
N HIS A 140 -8.13 -19.12 -6.35
CA HIS A 140 -7.09 -19.57 -5.39
C HIS A 140 -7.09 -18.77 -4.08
N GLN A 141 -8.12 -17.95 -3.84
CA GLN A 141 -8.25 -17.11 -2.65
C GLN A 141 -7.08 -16.13 -2.44
N LEU A 142 -6.51 -15.64 -3.55
CA LEU A 142 -5.46 -14.62 -3.58
C LEU A 142 -6.05 -13.24 -3.83
N MET A 143 -5.61 -12.29 -3.01
CA MET A 143 -5.79 -10.86 -3.20
C MET A 143 -4.74 -10.31 -4.18
N VAL A 144 -5.05 -9.20 -4.84
CA VAL A 144 -4.24 -8.65 -5.94
C VAL A 144 -4.02 -7.15 -5.75
N ASN A 145 -2.79 -6.73 -5.98
CA ASN A 145 -2.35 -5.35 -6.15
C ASN A 145 -1.74 -5.23 -7.56
N PHE A 146 -2.06 -4.18 -8.31
CA PHE A 146 -1.45 -3.91 -9.62
C PHE A 146 -0.51 -2.70 -9.56
N HIS A 147 0.70 -2.85 -10.10
CA HIS A 147 1.71 -1.80 -10.28
C HIS A 147 2.11 -1.72 -11.76
N GLY A 148 2.76 -0.64 -12.18
CA GLY A 148 3.12 -0.40 -13.59
C GLY A 148 1.87 -0.51 -14.49
N THR A 149 0.76 0.07 -14.02
CA THR A 149 -0.60 -0.34 -14.36
C THR A 149 -1.48 0.82 -14.85
N THR A 150 -2.59 0.45 -15.47
CA THR A 150 -3.69 1.35 -15.81
C THR A 150 -4.54 1.74 -14.59
N LEU A 151 -5.39 2.76 -14.75
CA LEU A 151 -6.44 3.13 -13.79
C LEU A 151 -7.46 1.98 -13.60
N PRO A 152 -7.83 1.62 -12.37
CA PRO A 152 -8.68 0.44 -12.14
C PRO A 152 -10.15 0.63 -12.54
N ARG A 153 -10.67 1.85 -12.70
CA ARG A 153 -11.99 2.16 -13.29
C ARG A 153 -13.15 1.39 -12.65
N GLY A 154 -13.14 1.24 -11.33
CA GLY A 154 -14.16 0.49 -10.60
C GLY A 154 -14.02 -1.04 -10.65
N LEU A 155 -12.95 -1.61 -11.21
CA LEU A 155 -12.72 -3.07 -11.26
C LEU A 155 -12.78 -3.73 -9.87
N GLN A 156 -12.40 -3.03 -8.80
CA GLN A 156 -12.52 -3.47 -7.41
C GLN A 156 -13.98 -3.78 -6.97
N ARG A 157 -14.98 -3.23 -7.66
CA ARG A 157 -16.40 -3.57 -7.41
C ARG A 157 -16.79 -4.88 -8.10
N THR A 158 -16.27 -5.13 -9.30
CA THR A 158 -16.50 -6.36 -10.07
C THR A 158 -15.70 -7.54 -9.51
N TYR A 159 -14.47 -7.26 -9.08
CA TYR A 159 -13.48 -8.19 -8.57
C TYR A 159 -12.99 -7.69 -7.19
N PRO A 160 -13.70 -8.00 -6.09
CA PRO A 160 -13.34 -7.48 -4.76
C PRO A 160 -11.99 -7.94 -4.22
N ASN A 161 -11.32 -8.89 -4.87
CA ASN A 161 -9.94 -9.28 -4.54
C ASN A 161 -8.89 -8.35 -5.17
N LEU A 162 -9.26 -7.41 -6.05
CA LEU A 162 -8.43 -6.26 -6.39
C LEU A 162 -8.43 -5.29 -5.21
N MET A 163 -7.40 -5.37 -4.38
CA MET A 163 -7.30 -4.56 -3.15
C MET A 163 -6.88 -3.14 -3.47
N THR A 164 -5.96 -2.97 -4.41
CA THR A 164 -5.43 -1.67 -4.79
C THR A 164 -4.68 -1.71 -6.13
N SER A 165 -4.34 -0.54 -6.64
CA SER A 165 -3.64 -0.32 -7.90
C SER A 165 -2.78 0.94 -7.77
N GLU A 166 -1.56 0.95 -8.29
CA GLU A 166 -0.67 2.11 -8.32
C GLU A 166 -1.25 3.18 -9.28
N ALA A 167 -0.89 3.15 -10.57
CA ALA A 167 -1.33 4.14 -11.57
C ALA A 167 -1.20 5.60 -11.08
N VAL A 168 -0.09 5.90 -10.40
CA VAL A 168 0.21 7.18 -9.75
C VAL A 168 1.73 7.37 -9.67
N LYS A 169 2.22 8.60 -9.48
CA LYS A 169 3.60 8.82 -9.05
C LYS A 169 3.68 8.61 -7.53
N GLY A 170 3.73 7.33 -7.12
CA GLY A 170 3.76 6.93 -5.72
C GLY A 170 5.05 7.30 -5.00
N PHE A 171 5.14 6.92 -3.71
CA PHE A 171 6.30 7.22 -2.86
C PHE A 171 7.63 6.69 -3.42
N GLU A 172 7.63 5.64 -4.24
CA GLU A 172 8.87 5.19 -4.90
C GLU A 172 9.54 6.33 -5.70
N MET A 173 8.76 7.15 -6.41
CA MET A 173 9.27 8.28 -7.19
C MET A 173 9.92 9.34 -6.30
N ILE A 174 9.38 9.55 -5.10
CA ILE A 174 9.93 10.42 -4.06
C ILE A 174 11.27 9.85 -3.58
N SER A 175 11.34 8.53 -3.35
CA SER A 175 12.56 7.84 -2.93
C SER A 175 13.65 7.73 -4.00
N PHE A 176 13.31 7.98 -5.28
CA PHE A 176 14.24 7.93 -6.40
C PHE A 176 14.77 9.30 -6.83
N PHE A 177 13.97 10.36 -6.69
CA PHE A 177 14.24 11.63 -7.33
C PHE A 177 13.80 12.83 -6.47
N GLN A 178 14.74 13.71 -6.13
CA GLN A 178 14.48 14.90 -5.31
C GLN A 178 13.34 15.76 -5.86
N ALA A 179 13.24 15.93 -7.19
CA ALA A 179 12.18 16.71 -7.85
C ALA A 179 10.74 16.20 -7.61
N PHE A 180 10.57 14.95 -7.14
CA PHE A 180 9.27 14.42 -6.71
C PHE A 180 9.06 14.63 -5.20
N ALA A 181 10.12 14.54 -4.38
CA ALA A 181 10.08 14.94 -2.97
C ALA A 181 9.74 16.43 -2.79
N ASP A 182 10.32 17.29 -3.63
CA ASP A 182 10.05 18.73 -3.71
C ASP A 182 8.58 19.07 -4.04
N LYS A 183 7.82 18.09 -4.54
CA LYS A 183 6.42 18.24 -4.94
C LYS A 183 5.46 17.29 -4.21
N GLU A 184 5.95 16.56 -3.20
CA GLU A 184 5.16 15.55 -2.49
C GLU A 184 3.86 16.14 -1.93
N ALA A 185 3.93 17.30 -1.27
CA ALA A 185 2.79 17.93 -0.65
C ALA A 185 1.69 18.30 -1.66
N GLN A 186 2.07 19.02 -2.72
CA GLN A 186 1.16 19.42 -3.79
C GLN A 186 0.60 18.18 -4.53
N HIS A 187 1.43 17.15 -4.75
CA HIS A 187 0.96 15.93 -5.40
C HIS A 187 -0.09 15.23 -4.54
N ALA A 188 0.19 14.97 -3.26
CA ALA A 188 -0.73 14.35 -2.33
C ALA A 188 -2.06 15.13 -2.19
N ALA A 189 -1.98 16.45 -2.04
CA ALA A 189 -3.15 17.34 -1.99
C ALA A 189 -3.94 17.38 -3.31
N THR A 190 -3.34 17.00 -4.46
CA THR A 190 -4.05 16.86 -5.75
C THR A 190 -4.72 15.48 -5.89
N LEU A 191 -4.07 14.42 -5.42
CA LEU A 191 -4.51 13.03 -5.64
C LEU A 191 -5.89 12.72 -5.04
N VAL A 192 -6.22 13.32 -3.90
CA VAL A 192 -7.52 13.14 -3.22
C VAL A 192 -8.70 13.60 -4.09
N PHE A 193 -8.50 14.62 -4.94
CA PHE A 193 -9.53 15.18 -5.82
C PHE A 193 -9.49 14.60 -7.25
N THR A 194 -8.51 13.76 -7.56
CA THR A 194 -8.25 13.28 -8.93
C THR A 194 -8.14 11.75 -8.99
N ARG A 195 -6.95 11.21 -8.77
CA ARG A 195 -6.65 9.77 -8.91
C ARG A 195 -7.38 8.88 -7.90
N ASN A 196 -7.65 9.38 -6.69
CA ASN A 196 -8.09 8.55 -5.55
C ASN A 196 -9.48 8.93 -4.99
N VAL A 197 -10.32 9.58 -5.82
CA VAL A 197 -11.68 10.00 -5.44
C VAL A 197 -12.57 8.80 -5.07
N PHE A 198 -12.49 7.71 -5.84
CA PHE A 198 -13.29 6.49 -5.61
C PHE A 198 -12.52 5.19 -5.90
N ASP A 199 -11.51 5.24 -6.76
CA ASP A 199 -10.65 4.10 -7.10
C ASP A 199 -9.49 3.97 -6.10
N PRO A 200 -9.15 2.76 -5.64
CA PRO A 200 -8.05 2.57 -4.72
C PRO A 200 -6.70 2.95 -5.36
N MET A 201 -5.77 3.40 -4.54
CA MET A 201 -4.47 3.93 -4.95
C MET A 201 -3.39 3.43 -4.00
N ASP A 202 -2.48 2.60 -4.52
CA ASP A 202 -1.31 2.14 -3.78
C ASP A 202 -0.21 3.20 -3.87
N PHE A 203 -0.43 4.34 -3.23
CA PHE A 203 0.56 5.42 -3.16
C PHE A 203 1.81 4.99 -2.38
N THR A 204 1.66 4.00 -1.50
CA THR A 204 2.68 3.52 -0.57
C THR A 204 3.21 4.64 0.37
N PRO A 205 2.35 5.32 1.16
CA PRO A 205 2.84 6.11 2.31
C PRO A 205 3.58 5.16 3.27
N MET A 206 4.22 5.50 4.38
CA MET A 206 4.34 6.71 5.18
C MET A 206 5.75 6.63 5.77
N VAL A 207 6.65 7.56 5.42
CA VAL A 207 8.02 7.55 5.95
C VAL A 207 8.13 8.46 7.18
N LEU A 208 8.64 7.94 8.30
CA LEU A 208 8.74 8.69 9.57
C LEU A 208 10.17 9.09 9.96
N GLY A 209 11.16 8.75 9.13
CA GLY A 209 12.54 9.20 9.24
C GLY A 209 13.09 9.65 7.89
N ASP A 210 14.42 9.59 7.76
CA ASP A 210 15.13 10.00 6.54
C ASP A 210 14.87 9.04 5.37
N ILE A 211 14.93 9.59 4.16
CA ILE A 211 14.89 8.84 2.90
C ILE A 211 16.32 8.75 2.37
N PRO A 212 16.87 7.56 2.05
CA PRO A 212 18.21 7.47 1.49
C PRO A 212 18.40 8.37 0.26
N THR A 213 19.47 9.17 0.25
CA THR A 213 19.85 10.13 -0.80
C THR A 213 18.82 11.21 -1.16
N ILE A 214 17.74 11.39 -0.40
CA ILE A 214 16.66 12.35 -0.68
C ILE A 214 16.39 13.23 0.55
N GLU A 215 16.36 14.55 0.34
CA GLU A 215 15.94 15.52 1.35
C GLU A 215 14.40 15.55 1.43
N ARG A 216 13.84 14.93 2.48
CA ARG A 216 12.39 14.88 2.68
C ARG A 216 11.82 16.26 3.01
N LYS A 217 10.86 16.74 2.20
CA LYS A 217 10.24 18.06 2.34
C LYS A 217 8.97 18.07 3.22
N THR A 218 8.44 16.91 3.57
CA THR A 218 7.26 16.77 4.44
C THR A 218 7.64 16.38 5.88
N ASN A 219 6.76 16.68 6.83
CA ASN A 219 6.96 16.36 8.24
C ASN A 219 6.21 15.08 8.65
N ASN A 220 6.47 14.57 9.86
CA ASN A 220 5.87 13.31 10.32
C ASN A 220 4.34 13.39 10.47
N ALA A 221 3.74 14.55 10.75
CA ALA A 221 2.29 14.69 10.85
C ALA A 221 1.61 14.65 9.47
N PHE A 222 2.22 15.27 8.46
CA PHE A 222 1.82 15.13 7.06
C PHE A 222 1.81 13.65 6.65
N GLN A 223 2.90 12.95 6.96
CA GLN A 223 3.06 11.53 6.65
C GLN A 223 1.99 10.67 7.36
N LEU A 224 1.72 10.92 8.64
CA LEU A 224 0.67 10.23 9.42
C LEU A 224 -0.76 10.47 8.92
N ALA A 225 -1.01 11.54 8.17
CA ALA A 225 -2.30 11.85 7.56
C ALA A 225 -2.57 11.04 6.28
N LEU A 226 -1.53 10.71 5.49
CA LEU A 226 -1.69 10.05 4.18
C LEU A 226 -2.47 8.72 4.23
N PRO A 227 -2.27 7.81 5.21
CA PRO A 227 -3.04 6.57 5.28
C PRO A 227 -4.55 6.75 5.55
N ILE A 228 -4.96 7.91 6.07
CA ILE A 228 -6.37 8.29 6.25
C ILE A 228 -6.89 8.96 4.97
N LEU A 229 -6.12 9.88 4.39
CA LEU A 229 -6.51 10.60 3.18
C LEU A 229 -6.65 9.69 1.97
N PHE A 230 -5.80 8.67 1.84
CA PHE A 230 -5.79 7.77 0.69
C PHE A 230 -6.62 6.49 0.92
N THR A 231 -7.42 6.15 -0.10
CA THR A 231 -8.15 4.88 -0.16
C THR A 231 -7.26 3.82 -0.78
N SER A 232 -6.92 2.78 -0.01
CA SER A 232 -6.27 1.56 -0.50
C SER A 232 -6.79 0.37 0.31
N GLY A 233 -7.14 -0.74 -0.34
CA GLY A 233 -7.58 -1.97 0.35
C GLY A 233 -6.44 -2.68 1.08
N VAL A 234 -5.20 -2.50 0.61
CA VAL A 234 -3.99 -2.83 1.39
C VAL A 234 -3.06 -1.62 1.36
N GLN A 235 -2.70 -1.11 2.54
CA GLN A 235 -1.75 -0.02 2.69
C GLN A 235 -0.33 -0.59 2.82
N HIS A 236 0.51 -0.50 1.78
CA HIS A 236 1.93 -0.87 1.88
C HIS A 236 2.71 0.27 2.51
N LEU A 237 3.15 0.10 3.76
CA LEU A 237 3.80 1.16 4.54
C LEU A 237 5.32 1.20 4.36
N VAL A 238 5.81 2.29 3.78
CA VAL A 238 7.23 2.55 3.47
C VAL A 238 7.96 3.11 4.70
N THR A 239 8.26 2.22 5.65
CA THR A 239 9.07 2.52 6.83
C THR A 239 9.84 1.28 7.28
N THR A 240 10.97 1.47 7.97
CA THR A 240 11.81 0.36 8.46
C THR A 240 11.59 0.12 9.97
N PRO A 241 11.92 -1.07 10.49
CA PRO A 241 11.90 -1.35 11.92
C PRO A 241 12.72 -0.33 12.73
N GLU A 242 13.86 0.12 12.20
CA GLU A 242 14.77 1.09 12.84
C GLU A 242 14.20 2.52 12.86
N GLN A 243 13.37 2.88 11.89
CA GLN A 243 12.60 4.13 11.91
C GLN A 243 11.47 4.04 12.94
N MET A 244 10.70 2.95 12.92
CA MET A 244 9.55 2.80 13.82
C MET A 244 9.97 2.66 15.29
N ALA A 245 11.13 2.06 15.57
CA ALA A 245 11.69 2.01 16.93
C ALA A 245 11.97 3.39 17.55
N LYS A 246 11.97 4.47 16.76
CA LYS A 246 12.20 5.85 17.21
C LYS A 246 10.92 6.68 17.39
N VAL A 247 9.74 6.16 17.01
CA VAL A 247 8.50 6.93 17.13
C VAL A 247 7.99 6.98 18.57
N SER A 248 7.24 8.01 18.92
CA SER A 248 6.63 8.12 20.25
C SER A 248 5.54 7.07 20.45
N ALA A 249 5.33 6.63 21.70
CA ALA A 249 4.31 5.64 22.03
C ALA A 249 2.90 6.02 21.52
N PRO A 250 2.42 7.29 21.59
CA PRO A 250 1.16 7.69 20.98
C PRO A 250 1.08 7.43 19.47
N VAL A 251 2.16 7.69 18.72
CA VAL A 251 2.22 7.43 17.27
C VAL A 251 2.23 5.93 17.00
N LYS A 252 2.99 5.13 17.76
CA LYS A 252 2.98 3.67 17.63
C LYS A 252 1.58 3.09 17.89
N THR A 253 0.89 3.52 18.95
CA THR A 253 -0.47 3.08 19.28
C THR A 253 -1.48 3.46 18.20
N TYR A 254 -1.38 4.66 17.61
CA TYR A 254 -2.19 5.06 16.47
C TYR A 254 -1.97 4.12 15.27
N LEU A 255 -0.72 3.85 14.92
CA LEU A 255 -0.38 2.98 13.78
C LEU A 255 -0.73 1.50 14.00
N GLN A 256 -0.74 1.02 15.24
CA GLN A 256 -1.25 -0.31 15.63
C GLN A 256 -2.78 -0.43 15.56
N SER A 257 -3.52 0.69 15.55
CA SER A 257 -4.99 0.74 15.59
C SER A 257 -5.61 1.41 14.35
N LEU A 258 -4.80 1.66 13.33
CA LEU A 258 -5.16 2.34 12.09
C LEU A 258 -6.14 1.50 11.25
N PRO A 259 -7.36 1.97 10.94
CA PRO A 259 -8.28 1.25 10.07
C PRO A 259 -7.84 1.25 8.61
N THR A 260 -8.17 0.15 7.93
CA THR A 260 -7.88 -0.09 6.50
C THR A 260 -9.14 -0.08 5.63
N VAL A 261 -10.31 0.08 6.26
CA VAL A 261 -11.63 0.18 5.64
C VAL A 261 -12.47 1.20 6.38
N TRP A 262 -13.37 1.83 5.63
CA TRP A 262 -14.14 2.99 6.05
C TRP A 262 -15.61 2.74 5.75
N ASP A 263 -16.47 3.05 6.71
CA ASP A 263 -17.92 2.91 6.57
C ASP A 263 -18.54 4.20 6.00
N GLU A 264 -17.81 5.31 6.08
CA GLU A 264 -18.24 6.64 5.64
C GLU A 264 -17.01 7.54 5.43
N THR A 265 -17.07 8.40 4.42
CA THR A 265 -16.02 9.38 4.08
C THR A 265 -16.66 10.74 3.82
N ARG A 266 -16.09 11.81 4.38
CA ARG A 266 -16.51 13.20 4.19
C ARG A 266 -15.30 14.07 3.88
N LEU A 267 -15.30 14.74 2.73
CA LEU A 267 -14.46 15.91 2.52
C LEU A 267 -15.02 17.05 3.39
N LEU A 268 -14.21 17.62 4.27
CA LEU A 268 -14.62 18.74 5.13
C LEU A 268 -14.25 20.08 4.50
N GLN A 269 -13.01 20.20 4.01
CA GLN A 269 -12.50 21.38 3.32
C GLN A 269 -11.33 20.98 2.42
N GLY A 270 -11.06 21.75 1.37
CA GLY A 270 -9.81 21.64 0.62
C GLY A 270 -9.90 22.22 -0.80
N SER A 271 -8.73 22.37 -1.40
CA SER A 271 -8.52 22.85 -2.76
C SER A 271 -7.42 22.01 -3.43
N PRO A 272 -7.61 21.52 -4.67
CA PRO A 272 -6.68 20.58 -5.29
C PRO A 272 -5.25 21.11 -5.41
N GLY A 273 -4.32 20.46 -4.70
CA GLY A 273 -2.90 20.82 -4.72
C GLY A 273 -2.48 21.89 -3.71
N GLU A 274 -3.43 22.47 -2.95
CA GLU A 274 -3.17 23.50 -1.92
C GLU A 274 -3.31 22.90 -0.52
N HIS A 275 -4.50 22.41 -0.16
CA HIS A 275 -4.72 21.73 1.12
C HIS A 275 -5.94 20.82 1.07
N VAL A 276 -6.04 19.87 1.99
CA VAL A 276 -7.22 19.01 2.14
C VAL A 276 -7.42 18.62 3.59
N VAL A 277 -8.67 18.57 4.03
CA VAL A 277 -9.13 18.03 5.32
C VAL A 277 -10.29 17.07 5.06
N MET A 278 -10.11 15.82 5.46
CA MET A 278 -11.09 14.74 5.27
C MET A 278 -11.33 14.00 6.58
N ALA A 279 -12.59 13.66 6.84
CA ALA A 279 -13.00 12.76 7.92
C ALA A 279 -13.43 11.41 7.36
N ARG A 280 -12.98 10.32 7.98
CA ARG A 280 -13.45 8.97 7.69
C ARG A 280 -13.90 8.24 8.95
N ARG A 281 -14.98 7.47 8.87
CA ARG A 281 -15.56 6.73 10.01
C ARG A 281 -15.30 5.24 9.90
N ARG A 282 -14.99 4.60 11.02
CA ARG A 282 -15.01 3.14 11.18
C ARG A 282 -15.68 2.79 12.50
N GLY A 283 -16.81 2.09 12.44
CA GLY A 283 -17.70 1.89 13.58
C GLY A 283 -18.18 3.23 14.13
N CYS A 284 -17.90 3.49 15.41
CA CYS A 284 -18.17 4.76 16.08
C CYS A 284 -16.98 5.74 16.05
N ASN A 285 -15.81 5.31 15.57
CA ASN A 285 -14.59 6.12 15.60
C ASN A 285 -14.45 6.92 14.30
N TRP A 286 -14.08 8.19 14.43
CA TRP A 286 -13.79 9.10 13.32
C TRP A 286 -12.31 9.45 13.31
N TYR A 287 -11.75 9.53 12.11
CA TYR A 287 -10.36 9.85 11.84
C TYR A 287 -10.37 11.07 10.93
N ILE A 288 -9.90 12.21 11.44
CA ILE A 288 -9.85 13.47 10.72
C ILE A 288 -8.38 13.74 10.40
N ALA A 289 -8.06 13.80 9.11
CA ALA A 289 -6.72 14.01 8.62
C ALA A 289 -6.70 15.22 7.70
N GLY A 290 -5.62 16.00 7.79
CA GLY A 290 -5.41 17.13 6.91
C GLY A 290 -3.95 17.35 6.58
N ILE A 291 -3.70 17.88 5.38
CA ILE A 291 -2.38 18.28 4.90
C ILE A 291 -2.48 19.67 4.26
N ASN A 292 -1.39 20.42 4.40
CA ASN A 292 -1.14 21.66 3.69
C ASN A 292 0.04 21.44 2.73
N ALA A 293 -0.06 22.01 1.54
CA ALA A 293 0.94 22.00 0.48
C ALA A 293 1.34 23.41 0.02
N GLU A 294 0.74 24.45 0.60
CA GLU A 294 1.15 25.84 0.44
C GLU A 294 2.39 26.14 1.29
N ASP A 295 3.24 27.07 0.85
CA ASP A 295 4.45 27.49 1.58
C ASP A 295 4.14 28.16 2.94
N ASN A 296 2.93 28.71 3.08
CA ASN A 296 2.49 29.44 4.27
C ASN A 296 1.66 28.56 5.22
N THR A 297 1.78 28.81 6.52
CA THR A 297 0.85 28.24 7.51
C THR A 297 -0.55 28.81 7.31
N ILE A 298 -1.53 27.93 7.11
CA ILE A 298 -2.95 28.26 7.02
C ILE A 298 -3.69 27.96 8.33
N THR A 299 -4.73 28.73 8.62
CA THR A 299 -5.68 28.48 9.71
C THR A 299 -7.03 28.10 9.11
N LEU A 300 -7.64 27.01 9.59
CA LEU A 300 -8.89 26.47 9.04
C LEU A 300 -9.94 26.30 10.14
N ASP A 301 -11.12 26.88 9.93
CA ASP A 301 -12.30 26.69 10.78
C ASP A 301 -13.11 25.49 10.28
N ILE A 302 -12.88 24.32 10.87
CA ILE A 302 -13.49 23.06 10.43
C ILE A 302 -14.81 22.81 11.17
N ASP A 303 -15.93 22.73 10.44
CA ASP A 303 -17.21 22.32 11.02
C ASP A 303 -17.23 20.82 11.37
N LEU A 304 -17.42 20.53 12.65
CA LEU A 304 -17.53 19.19 13.22
C LEU A 304 -18.97 18.87 13.68
N SER A 305 -19.97 19.67 13.31
CA SER A 305 -21.38 19.46 13.68
C SER A 305 -21.99 18.13 13.18
N PHE A 306 -21.34 17.48 12.22
CA PHE A 306 -21.83 16.25 11.57
C PHE A 306 -21.85 14.99 12.45
N SER A 307 -21.22 15.02 13.62
CA SER A 307 -21.19 13.89 14.56
C SER A 307 -21.03 14.39 15.99
N HIS A 308 -21.47 13.59 16.97
CA HIS A 308 -21.18 13.86 18.38
C HIS A 308 -19.82 13.27 18.74
N PHE A 309 -18.87 14.13 19.10
CA PHE A 309 -17.52 13.74 19.54
C PHE A 309 -17.42 13.86 21.07
N SER A 310 -17.05 12.77 21.75
CA SER A 310 -16.86 12.75 23.21
C SER A 310 -15.43 13.10 23.63
N SER A 311 -14.45 12.83 22.78
CA SER A 311 -13.02 13.03 23.02
C SER A 311 -12.25 12.97 21.70
N ALA A 312 -11.09 13.62 21.64
CA ALA A 312 -10.18 13.55 20.49
C ALA A 312 -8.72 13.42 20.94
N GLN A 313 -7.91 12.78 20.09
CA GLN A 313 -6.45 12.80 20.18
C GLN A 313 -5.91 13.54 18.95
N LEU A 314 -5.04 14.52 19.16
CA LEU A 314 -4.39 15.26 18.08
C LEU A 314 -2.95 14.79 17.89
N LEU A 315 -2.60 14.40 16.67
CA LEU A 315 -1.22 14.23 16.20
C LEU A 315 -0.93 15.39 15.24
N SER A 316 0.03 16.24 15.60
CA SER A 316 0.41 17.42 14.80
C SER A 316 1.94 17.55 14.73
N ALA A 317 2.43 18.47 13.89
CA ALA A 317 3.86 18.69 13.69
C ALA A 317 4.59 19.34 14.89
N GLY A 318 3.87 19.69 15.96
CA GLY A 318 4.36 20.53 17.05
C GLY A 318 4.09 22.01 16.82
N LYS A 319 4.78 22.86 17.59
CA LYS A 319 4.96 24.30 17.35
C LYS A 319 6.43 24.55 17.02
#